data_AF-A0AAQ0ZK50-F1
#
_entry.id   AF-A0AAQ0ZK50-F1
#
_cell.length_a   1.000
_cell.length_b   1.000
_cell.length_c   1.000
_cell.angle_alpha   90.00
_cell.angle_beta   90.00
_cell.angle_gamma   90.00
#
_symmetry.space_group_name_H-M   'P 1'
#
loop_
_entity.id
_entity.type
_entity.pdbx_description
1 polymer ?
#
loop_
_entity_poly.entity_id
_entity_poly.type
_entity_poly.pdbx_seq_one_letter_code
_entity_poly.pdbx_strand_id
1 'polypeptide(L)'
;MNLKYSTTSSVLALCALCLSACQHAPTVNEQERQMRWINPDVFDASKHTNGSLYSFKFDMTFTALTGENVTVTNCLELALFGEDRVSSPEYIYWQSMKIDCEVVEIFYLSSENAVSFWPRSFDYELIKQFPATAIPYLGGQALDGRTGTLSAYDASLKFIEKKNDNQIHVEVDDMDVYYVQVARADFNRDGIQDIFVRMDWYVKDAFGKGTDWVVLTKLSPDAAPMMLWRK
;
A
#
# COMPACT_ATOMS: atom_id res chain seq x y z
N MET A 1 -79.37 23.37 51.33
CA MET A 1 -80.10 24.28 50.41
C MET A 1 -79.08 25.20 49.75
N ASN A 2 -79.36 25.66 48.53
CA ASN A 2 -78.55 26.54 47.68
C ASN A 2 -77.33 25.95 46.94
N LEU A 3 -77.40 26.17 45.63
CA LEU A 3 -76.52 25.73 44.55
C LEU A 3 -75.60 26.89 44.08
N LYS A 4 -74.69 26.54 43.15
CA LYS A 4 -74.39 27.24 41.87
C LYS A 4 -73.16 28.16 41.73
N TYR A 5 -72.35 27.74 40.74
CA TYR A 5 -71.57 28.49 39.72
C TYR A 5 -70.24 29.16 40.16
N SER A 6 -69.21 29.32 39.31
CA SER A 6 -69.10 29.08 37.84
C SER A 6 -67.69 28.61 37.41
N THR A 7 -67.53 28.32 36.12
CA THR A 7 -66.33 27.83 35.42
C THR A 7 -65.31 28.90 34.99
N THR A 8 -64.02 28.56 35.01
CA THR A 8 -63.01 28.78 33.95
C THR A 8 -61.81 27.83 34.21
N SER A 9 -61.51 26.88 33.33
CA SER A 9 -60.58 27.01 32.19
C SER A 9 -59.12 27.24 32.58
N SER A 10 -58.31 26.17 32.55
CA SER A 10 -57.02 26.13 31.81
C SER A 10 -56.51 24.69 31.70
N VAL A 11 -55.82 24.41 30.58
CA VAL A 11 -55.31 23.09 30.17
C VAL A 11 -53.79 23.06 30.39
N LEU A 12 -53.19 21.85 30.35
CA LEU A 12 -51.74 21.56 30.45
C LEU A 12 -51.14 21.67 31.87
N ALA A 13 -50.08 20.92 32.23
CA ALA A 13 -49.24 20.02 31.43
C ALA A 13 -49.01 18.65 32.10
N LEU A 14 -48.85 17.60 31.29
CA LEU A 14 -48.47 16.26 31.74
C LEU A 14 -47.04 16.23 32.30
N CYS A 15 -46.84 15.51 33.40
CA CYS A 15 -45.52 15.02 33.79
C CYS A 15 -45.06 13.94 32.81
N ALA A 16 -44.09 14.25 31.94
CA ALA A 16 -43.27 13.26 31.21
C ALA A 16 -42.06 13.92 30.53
N LEU A 17 -41.19 14.61 31.28
CA LEU A 17 -39.83 14.87 30.78
C LEU A 17 -39.00 13.61 30.94
N CYS A 18 -39.10 12.75 29.93
CA CYS A 18 -38.33 11.53 29.82
C CYS A 18 -36.83 11.82 29.93
N LEU A 19 -36.11 10.93 30.61
CA LEU A 19 -34.66 10.86 30.61
C LEU A 19 -34.15 10.38 29.23
N SER A 20 -34.32 11.21 28.19
CA SER A 20 -33.57 11.08 26.95
C SER A 20 -32.17 11.67 27.16
N ALA A 21 -31.40 11.04 28.05
CA ALA A 21 -29.95 11.11 27.93
C ALA A 21 -29.62 10.44 26.60
N CYS A 22 -29.40 11.25 25.55
CA CYS A 22 -28.91 10.75 24.28
C CYS A 22 -27.56 10.10 24.55
N GLN A 23 -27.56 8.78 24.64
CA GLN A 23 -26.37 7.97 24.47
C GLN A 23 -25.83 8.29 23.08
N HIS A 24 -24.93 9.27 23.00
CA HIS A 24 -23.87 9.24 22.01
C HIS A 24 -22.98 8.06 22.37
N ALA A 25 -23.50 6.85 22.14
CA ALA A 25 -22.61 5.79 21.69
C ALA A 25 -21.91 6.38 20.46
N PRO A 26 -20.56 6.42 20.42
CA PRO A 26 -19.91 6.70 19.15
C PRO A 26 -20.46 5.68 18.17
N THR A 27 -21.07 6.16 17.09
CA THR A 27 -21.44 5.28 15.97
C THR A 27 -20.19 4.51 15.63
N VAL A 28 -20.23 3.19 15.84
CA VAL A 28 -19.14 2.29 15.49
C VAL A 28 -18.77 2.66 14.07
N ASN A 29 -17.52 3.11 13.85
CA ASN A 29 -17.01 3.33 12.51
C ASN A 29 -17.28 2.01 11.77
N GLU A 30 -18.17 2.03 10.78
CA GLU A 30 -18.07 1.09 9.69
C GLU A 30 -16.72 1.39 9.07
N GLN A 31 -15.71 0.62 9.49
CA GLN A 31 -14.37 0.72 8.96
C GLN A 31 -14.49 0.36 7.49
N GLU A 32 -14.53 1.39 6.63
CA GLU A 32 -14.91 1.26 5.23
C GLU A 32 -14.08 0.14 4.62
N ARG A 33 -14.75 -0.95 4.23
CA ARG A 33 -14.12 -2.01 3.46
C ARG A 33 -13.74 -1.40 2.12
N GLN A 34 -12.45 -1.31 1.86
CA GLN A 34 -11.93 -0.76 0.62
C GLN A 34 -11.67 -1.90 -0.35
N MET A 35 -12.08 -1.68 -1.60
CA MET A 35 -11.79 -2.58 -2.70
C MET A 35 -10.28 -2.64 -2.92
N ARG A 36 -9.76 -3.81 -3.29
CA ARG A 36 -8.38 -3.97 -3.74
C ARG A 36 -8.12 -3.07 -4.95
N TRP A 37 -6.97 -2.41 -4.96
CA TRP A 37 -6.56 -1.48 -6.00
C TRP A 37 -5.13 -1.78 -6.45
N ILE A 38 -4.85 -1.66 -7.75
CA ILE A 38 -3.53 -1.84 -8.34
C ILE A 38 -3.21 -0.59 -9.16
N ASN A 39 -1.96 -0.13 -9.11
CA ASN A 39 -1.57 1.13 -9.73
C ASN A 39 -1.54 1.02 -11.26
N PRO A 40 -2.41 1.75 -12.00
CA PRO A 40 -2.45 1.67 -13.46
C PRO A 40 -1.19 2.23 -14.16
N ASP A 41 -0.41 3.07 -13.47
CA ASP A 41 0.85 3.62 -13.98
C ASP A 41 2.00 2.59 -13.93
N VAL A 42 1.86 1.54 -13.10
CA VAL A 42 2.80 0.41 -12.99
C VAL A 42 2.28 -0.78 -13.80
N PHE A 43 0.99 -1.09 -13.65
CA PHE A 43 0.32 -2.21 -14.30
C PHE A 43 -0.80 -1.70 -15.20
N ASP A 44 -0.56 -1.68 -16.52
CA ASP A 44 -1.57 -1.28 -17.50
C ASP A 44 -2.80 -2.20 -17.41
N ALA A 45 -3.85 -1.70 -16.74
CA ALA A 45 -5.09 -2.41 -16.49
C ALA A 45 -5.75 -2.96 -17.76
N SER A 46 -5.53 -2.35 -18.93
CA SER A 46 -6.05 -2.83 -20.21
C SER A 46 -5.41 -4.14 -20.67
N LYS A 47 -4.20 -4.44 -20.18
CA LYS A 47 -3.46 -5.68 -20.47
C LYS A 47 -3.92 -6.87 -19.64
N HIS A 48 -4.79 -6.69 -18.63
CA HIS A 48 -5.29 -7.76 -17.75
C HIS A 48 -6.62 -8.35 -18.23
N THR A 49 -6.59 -9.48 -18.94
CA THR A 49 -7.80 -10.18 -19.41
C THR A 49 -8.27 -11.33 -18.49
N ASN A 50 -9.25 -11.07 -17.61
CA ASN A 50 -9.98 -12.06 -16.78
C ASN A 50 -9.34 -12.49 -15.44
N GLY A 51 -8.68 -11.57 -14.71
CA GLY A 51 -8.41 -11.76 -13.26
C GLY A 51 -7.56 -12.98 -12.89
N SER A 52 -6.60 -13.35 -13.74
CA SER A 52 -5.72 -14.50 -13.57
C SER A 52 -4.26 -14.07 -13.76
N LEU A 53 -3.34 -14.75 -13.09
CA LEU A 53 -1.89 -14.68 -13.34
C LEU A 53 -1.50 -14.58 -14.82
N TYR A 54 -2.08 -15.46 -15.64
CA TYR A 54 -1.77 -15.58 -17.07
C TYR A 54 -2.39 -14.46 -17.90
N SER A 55 -3.18 -13.59 -17.26
CA SER A 55 -3.80 -12.45 -17.93
C SER A 55 -2.93 -11.21 -17.94
N PHE A 56 -1.91 -11.08 -17.08
CA PHE A 56 -0.99 -9.94 -17.16
C PHE A 56 -0.05 -10.12 -18.35
N LYS A 57 -0.24 -9.26 -19.36
CA LYS A 57 0.54 -9.23 -20.58
C LYS A 57 1.56 -8.11 -20.55
N PHE A 58 2.77 -8.41 -20.99
CA PHE A 58 3.84 -7.47 -21.23
C PHE A 58 4.57 -7.87 -22.52
N ASP A 59 5.64 -7.15 -22.86
CA ASP A 59 6.56 -7.53 -23.92
C ASP A 59 7.96 -7.18 -23.42
N MET A 60 8.69 -8.22 -22.99
CA MET A 60 10.02 -8.10 -22.39
C MET A 60 10.96 -9.02 -23.16
N THR A 61 12.04 -8.45 -23.71
CA THR A 61 13.06 -9.23 -24.42
C THR A 61 14.32 -9.28 -23.57
N PHE A 62 14.77 -10.49 -23.23
CA PHE A 62 15.99 -10.74 -22.48
C PHE A 62 17.03 -11.40 -23.38
N THR A 63 18.31 -11.07 -23.18
CA THR A 63 19.43 -11.86 -23.73
C THR A 63 19.65 -13.10 -22.84
N ALA A 64 19.54 -14.29 -23.42
CA ALA A 64 19.81 -15.55 -22.74
C ALA A 64 21.32 -15.82 -22.59
N LEU A 65 21.71 -16.78 -21.75
CA LEU A 65 23.12 -17.24 -21.64
C LEU A 65 23.72 -17.76 -22.97
N THR A 66 22.89 -18.18 -23.92
CA THR A 66 23.30 -18.56 -25.28
C THR A 66 23.65 -17.36 -26.18
N GLY A 67 23.37 -16.13 -25.73
CA GLY A 67 23.45 -14.91 -26.54
C GLY A 67 22.22 -14.69 -27.43
N GLU A 68 21.22 -15.56 -27.37
CA GLU A 68 19.97 -15.42 -28.10
C GLU A 68 19.00 -14.48 -27.38
N ASN A 69 18.25 -13.68 -28.13
CA ASN A 69 17.17 -12.85 -27.58
C ASN A 69 15.92 -13.70 -27.42
N VAL A 70 15.33 -13.69 -26.23
CA VAL A 70 14.09 -14.39 -25.89
C VAL A 70 13.05 -13.37 -25.43
N THR A 71 11.95 -13.28 -26.16
CA THR A 71 10.80 -12.46 -25.80
C THR A 71 9.85 -13.26 -24.91
N VAL A 72 9.42 -12.63 -23.82
CA VAL A 72 8.49 -13.15 -22.82
C VAL A 72 7.31 -12.19 -22.74
N THR A 73 6.09 -12.72 -22.86
CA THR A 73 4.86 -11.90 -22.99
C THR A 73 3.92 -11.95 -21.79
N ASN A 74 4.18 -12.84 -20.82
CA ASN A 74 3.34 -13.04 -19.65
C ASN A 74 4.09 -13.79 -18.53
N CYS A 75 3.49 -13.83 -17.34
CA CYS A 75 4.10 -14.45 -16.15
C CYS A 75 4.37 -15.96 -16.27
N LEU A 76 3.60 -16.71 -17.08
CA LEU A 76 3.86 -18.13 -17.31
C LEU A 76 5.12 -18.32 -18.14
N GLU A 77 5.27 -17.57 -19.23
CA GLU A 77 6.48 -17.60 -20.05
C GLU A 77 7.71 -17.15 -19.26
N LEU A 78 7.58 -16.18 -18.34
CA LEU A 78 8.68 -15.74 -17.47
C LEU A 78 9.12 -16.84 -16.51
N ALA A 79 8.17 -17.52 -15.87
CA ALA A 79 8.43 -18.62 -14.97
C ALA A 79 9.02 -19.85 -15.70
N LEU A 80 8.57 -20.12 -16.94
CA LEU A 80 9.09 -21.18 -17.80
C LEU A 80 10.45 -20.84 -18.44
N PHE A 81 10.80 -19.55 -18.56
CA PHE A 81 12.11 -19.17 -19.09
C PHE A 81 13.24 -19.63 -18.16
N GLY A 82 13.07 -19.45 -16.85
CA GLY A 82 14.00 -19.91 -15.82
C GLY A 82 15.13 -18.91 -15.54
N GLU A 83 15.50 -18.79 -14.27
CA GLU A 83 16.58 -17.92 -13.80
C GLU A 83 17.95 -18.33 -14.39
N ASP A 84 18.15 -19.64 -14.53
CA ASP A 84 19.35 -20.30 -15.05
C ASP A 84 19.63 -20.03 -16.53
N ARG A 85 18.71 -19.34 -17.22
CA ARG A 85 18.83 -19.00 -18.65
C ARG A 85 19.00 -17.51 -18.91
N VAL A 86 18.82 -16.64 -17.90
CA VAL A 86 19.00 -15.19 -17.99
C VAL A 86 20.50 -14.85 -18.01
N SER A 87 20.94 -13.97 -18.92
CA SER A 87 22.31 -13.45 -18.86
C SER A 87 22.50 -12.45 -17.70
N SER A 88 23.70 -12.41 -17.11
CA SER A 88 23.98 -11.56 -15.93
C SER A 88 23.64 -10.07 -16.09
N PRO A 89 23.81 -9.42 -17.28
CA PRO A 89 23.38 -8.04 -17.47
C PRO A 89 21.85 -7.83 -17.36
N GLU A 90 21.06 -8.83 -17.75
CA GLU A 90 19.60 -8.79 -17.79
C GLU A 90 18.93 -9.25 -16.48
N TYR A 91 19.70 -9.86 -15.58
CA TYR A 91 19.22 -10.49 -14.35
C TYR A 91 18.37 -9.56 -13.48
N ILE A 92 18.76 -8.29 -13.34
CA ILE A 92 18.02 -7.31 -12.52
C ILE A 92 16.66 -6.95 -13.13
N TYR A 93 16.55 -6.88 -14.46
CA TYR A 93 15.30 -6.64 -15.17
C TYR A 93 14.37 -7.86 -15.09
N TRP A 94 14.95 -9.06 -15.16
CA TRP A 94 14.20 -10.31 -14.97
C TRP A 94 13.66 -10.43 -13.54
N GLN A 95 14.46 -10.13 -12.51
CA GLN A 95 14.00 -10.12 -11.12
C GLN A 95 12.88 -9.08 -10.89
N SER A 96 12.99 -7.87 -11.44
CA SER A 96 11.91 -6.87 -11.37
C SER A 96 10.61 -7.41 -11.93
N MET A 97 10.62 -7.99 -13.14
CA MET A 97 9.41 -8.53 -13.78
C MET A 97 8.87 -9.76 -13.05
N LYS A 98 9.73 -10.55 -12.41
CA LYS A 98 9.31 -11.66 -11.55
C LYS A 98 8.56 -11.15 -10.32
N ILE A 99 9.07 -10.11 -9.66
CA ILE A 99 8.38 -9.48 -8.52
C ILE A 99 7.06 -8.86 -8.98
N ASP A 100 7.02 -8.17 -10.12
CA ASP A 100 5.79 -7.61 -10.69
C ASP A 100 4.73 -8.71 -10.95
N CYS A 101 5.15 -9.88 -11.46
CA CYS A 101 4.29 -11.07 -11.58
C CYS A 101 3.81 -11.62 -10.22
N GLU A 102 4.67 -11.70 -9.21
CA GLU A 102 4.28 -12.09 -7.85
C GLU A 102 3.29 -11.09 -7.23
N VAL A 103 3.42 -9.79 -7.49
CA VAL A 103 2.44 -8.77 -7.03
C VAL A 103 1.07 -9.04 -7.66
N VAL A 104 1.02 -9.26 -8.97
CA VAL A 104 -0.23 -9.56 -9.70
C VAL A 104 -0.86 -10.86 -9.21
N GLU A 105 -0.06 -11.87 -8.90
CA GLU A 105 -0.53 -13.13 -8.31
C GLU A 105 -1.30 -12.91 -7.02
N ILE A 106 -0.61 -12.31 -6.03
CA ILE A 106 -1.15 -12.15 -4.69
C ILE A 106 -2.30 -11.13 -4.72
N PHE A 107 -2.24 -10.12 -5.60
CA PHE A 107 -3.34 -9.20 -5.84
C PHE A 107 -4.62 -9.91 -6.32
N TYR A 108 -4.55 -10.80 -7.31
CA TYR A 108 -5.75 -11.51 -7.77
C TYR A 108 -6.23 -12.60 -6.81
N LEU A 109 -5.33 -13.19 -6.02
CA LEU A 109 -5.67 -14.15 -4.96
C LEU A 109 -6.17 -13.50 -3.66
N SER A 110 -5.98 -12.18 -3.47
CA SER A 110 -6.47 -11.44 -2.30
C SER A 110 -7.99 -11.33 -2.25
N SER A 111 -8.52 -11.05 -1.05
CA SER A 111 -9.91 -10.64 -0.86
C SER A 111 -10.22 -9.40 -1.73
N GLU A 112 -11.38 -9.38 -2.39
CA GLU A 112 -11.79 -8.22 -3.20
C GLU A 112 -11.96 -6.95 -2.36
N ASN A 113 -12.38 -7.09 -1.10
CA ASN A 113 -12.64 -5.98 -0.17
C ASN A 113 -12.12 -6.30 1.23
N ALA A 114 -11.34 -5.39 1.81
CA ALA A 114 -10.67 -5.55 3.10
C ALA A 114 -10.79 -4.30 3.97
N VAL A 115 -10.64 -4.44 5.29
CA VAL A 115 -10.69 -3.30 6.23
C VAL A 115 -9.41 -2.48 6.08
N SER A 116 -9.50 -1.19 5.74
CA SER A 116 -8.31 -0.34 5.59
C SER A 116 -8.13 0.62 6.76
N PHE A 117 -6.92 0.63 7.33
CA PHE A 117 -6.48 1.59 8.34
C PHE A 117 -5.50 2.64 7.79
N TRP A 118 -5.26 2.60 6.48
CA TRP A 118 -4.39 3.54 5.77
C TRP A 118 -5.09 4.85 5.44
N PRO A 119 -4.37 5.98 5.37
CA PRO A 119 -4.92 7.18 4.77
C PRO A 119 -5.28 6.93 3.30
N ARG A 120 -6.30 7.65 2.80
CA ARG A 120 -6.71 7.56 1.39
C ARG A 120 -5.62 8.08 0.45
N SER A 121 -4.90 9.13 0.83
CA SER A 121 -3.75 9.65 0.09
C SER A 121 -2.51 8.77 0.26
N PHE A 122 -1.68 8.74 -0.78
CA PHE A 122 -0.28 8.34 -0.69
C PHE A 122 0.56 9.62 -0.80
N ASP A 123 1.14 10.05 0.32
CA ASP A 123 1.79 11.34 0.47
C ASP A 123 2.99 11.26 1.42
N TYR A 124 3.74 12.36 1.54
CA TYR A 124 4.92 12.42 2.40
C TYR A 124 4.60 12.23 3.89
N GLU A 125 3.40 12.59 4.36
CA GLU A 125 2.99 12.35 5.74
C GLU A 125 2.86 10.84 6.00
N LEU A 126 2.37 10.07 5.03
CA LEU A 126 2.39 8.61 5.07
C LEU A 126 3.83 8.04 5.03
N ILE A 127 4.70 8.52 4.13
CA ILE A 127 6.09 8.03 4.02
C ILE A 127 6.84 8.17 5.36
N LYS A 128 6.68 9.30 6.06
CA LYS A 128 7.28 9.53 7.39
C LYS A 128 6.88 8.48 8.44
N GLN A 129 5.69 7.89 8.31
CA GLN A 129 5.14 6.89 9.24
C GLN A 129 5.54 5.45 8.92
N PHE A 130 6.17 5.19 7.77
CA PHE A 130 6.66 3.84 7.43
C PHE A 130 7.69 3.36 8.45
N PRO A 131 7.89 2.03 8.61
CA PRO A 131 8.94 1.51 9.48
C PRO A 131 10.31 2.08 9.09
N ALA A 132 11.20 2.29 10.06
CA ALA A 132 12.58 2.73 9.81
C ALA A 132 13.39 1.78 8.90
N THR A 133 12.93 0.54 8.72
CA THR A 133 13.47 -0.44 7.75
C THR A 133 13.00 -0.23 6.31
N ALA A 134 11.97 0.58 6.07
CA ALA A 134 11.46 0.93 4.73
C ALA A 134 12.28 2.07 4.09
N ILE A 135 13.60 1.90 4.05
CA ILE A 135 14.55 2.60 3.18
C ILE A 135 15.15 1.58 2.19
N PRO A 136 15.81 1.98 1.09
CA PRO A 136 16.56 1.07 0.23
C PRO A 136 17.57 0.16 0.94
N TYR A 137 17.68 -1.11 0.54
CA TYR A 137 18.69 -2.05 1.04
C TYR A 137 19.89 -2.13 0.10
N LEU A 138 21.01 -1.53 0.50
CA LEU A 138 22.22 -1.43 -0.33
C LEU A 138 23.11 -2.70 -0.31
N GLY A 139 22.53 -3.89 -0.07
CA GLY A 139 23.22 -5.18 -0.12
C GLY A 139 24.22 -5.49 1.01
N GLY A 140 24.65 -4.47 1.78
CA GLY A 140 25.59 -4.63 2.90
C GLY A 140 25.30 -3.74 4.12
N GLN A 141 24.23 -2.94 4.10
CA GLN A 141 23.77 -2.17 5.27
C GLN A 141 22.82 -3.04 6.11
N ALA A 142 23.13 -3.27 7.39
CA ALA A 142 22.19 -3.92 8.28
C ALA A 142 20.92 -3.05 8.45
N LEU A 143 19.75 -3.65 8.24
CA LEU A 143 18.46 -3.06 8.63
C LEU A 143 18.11 -3.40 10.09
N ASP A 144 18.84 -4.34 10.70
CA ASP A 144 18.71 -4.72 12.10
C ASP A 144 18.94 -3.52 13.03
N GLY A 145 18.09 -3.38 14.04
CA GLY A 145 18.14 -2.25 14.98
C GLY A 145 17.50 -0.95 14.48
N ARG A 146 17.05 -0.87 13.21
CA ARG A 146 16.22 0.25 12.73
C ARG A 146 14.80 0.13 13.29
N THR A 147 14.53 0.81 14.39
CA THR A 147 13.23 0.77 15.10
C THR A 147 12.47 2.10 15.02
N GLY A 148 11.14 2.03 15.08
CA GLY A 148 10.27 3.21 15.01
C GLY A 148 9.92 3.57 13.57
N THR A 149 9.47 4.82 13.36
CA THR A 149 9.11 5.32 12.03
C THR A 149 10.32 5.92 11.31
N LEU A 150 10.24 6.00 9.98
CA LEU A 150 11.29 6.52 9.12
C LEU A 150 11.71 7.93 9.52
N SER A 151 10.76 8.84 9.77
CA SER A 151 11.08 10.22 10.18
C SER A 151 11.59 10.36 11.61
N ALA A 152 11.39 9.35 12.47
CA ALA A 152 11.90 9.34 13.83
C ALA A 152 13.32 8.77 13.91
N TYR A 153 13.65 7.84 12.99
CA TYR A 153 14.97 7.23 12.88
C TYR A 153 15.93 8.09 12.06
N ASP A 154 15.48 8.61 10.91
CA ASP A 154 16.34 9.27 9.93
C ASP A 154 16.04 10.78 9.82
N ALA A 155 16.92 11.59 10.41
CA ALA A 155 16.83 13.05 10.37
C ALA A 155 17.21 13.66 9.01
N SER A 156 17.75 12.87 8.08
CA SER A 156 18.07 13.32 6.71
C SER A 156 16.86 13.30 5.77
N LEU A 157 15.77 12.61 6.16
CA LEU A 157 14.56 12.48 5.36
C LEU A 157 13.95 13.85 5.01
N LYS A 158 13.94 14.18 3.72
CA LYS A 158 13.38 15.43 3.17
C LYS A 158 12.44 15.12 2.01
N PHE A 159 11.30 15.80 1.99
CA PHE A 159 10.44 15.84 0.80
C PHE A 159 11.13 16.63 -0.32
N ILE A 160 11.16 16.06 -1.54
CA ILE A 160 11.60 16.76 -2.75
C ILE A 160 10.38 17.17 -3.57
N GLU A 161 9.57 16.20 -4.01
CA GLU A 161 8.35 16.47 -4.77
C GLU A 161 7.35 15.30 -4.73
N LYS A 162 6.10 15.59 -5.10
CA LYS A 162 5.08 14.57 -5.40
C LYS A 162 4.95 14.49 -6.92
N LYS A 163 5.39 13.37 -7.51
CA LYS A 163 5.40 13.17 -8.97
C LYS A 163 3.98 12.96 -9.53
N ASN A 164 3.18 12.16 -8.83
CA ASN A 164 1.77 11.92 -9.10
C ASN A 164 1.07 11.42 -7.81
N ASP A 165 -0.20 11.03 -7.87
CA ASP A 165 -0.95 10.57 -6.69
C ASP A 165 -0.42 9.29 -6.03
N ASN A 166 0.43 8.54 -6.73
CA ASN A 166 0.97 7.25 -6.31
C ASN A 166 2.50 7.28 -6.13
N GLN A 167 3.18 8.41 -6.33
CA GLN A 167 4.65 8.49 -6.30
C GLN A 167 5.16 9.74 -5.57
N ILE A 168 5.98 9.52 -4.54
CA ILE A 168 6.60 10.54 -3.70
C ILE A 168 8.13 10.43 -3.83
N HIS A 169 8.77 11.53 -4.17
CA HIS A 169 10.23 11.67 -4.21
C HIS A 169 10.72 12.31 -2.92
N VAL A 170 11.62 11.62 -2.23
CA VAL A 170 12.32 12.12 -1.04
C VAL A 170 13.83 11.99 -1.21
N GLU A 171 14.58 12.75 -0.42
CA GLU A 171 15.99 12.54 -0.15
C GLU A 171 16.13 11.87 1.23
N VAL A 172 17.00 10.87 1.36
CA VAL A 172 17.36 10.21 2.62
C VAL A 172 18.72 9.52 2.49
N ASP A 173 19.60 9.65 3.48
CA ASP A 173 20.95 9.03 3.54
C ASP A 173 21.77 9.23 2.25
N ASP A 174 21.83 10.48 1.77
CA ASP A 174 22.45 10.94 0.50
C ASP A 174 21.94 10.22 -0.79
N MET A 175 20.81 9.52 -0.69
CA MET A 175 20.06 8.96 -1.81
C MET A 175 18.84 9.81 -2.15
N ASP A 176 18.51 9.88 -3.43
CA ASP A 176 17.15 10.18 -3.88
C ASP A 176 16.36 8.88 -3.98
N VAL A 177 15.14 8.86 -3.44
CA VAL A 177 14.27 7.68 -3.40
C VAL A 177 12.86 8.05 -3.85
N TYR A 178 12.36 7.33 -4.85
CA TYR A 178 10.97 7.37 -5.30
C TYR A 178 10.19 6.23 -4.64
N TYR A 179 9.36 6.57 -3.66
CA TYR A 179 8.37 5.65 -3.11
C TYR A 179 7.18 5.64 -4.07
N VAL A 180 6.86 4.47 -4.63
CA VAL A 180 5.76 4.23 -5.56
C VAL A 180 4.76 3.29 -4.90
N GLN A 181 3.51 3.72 -4.71
CA GLN A 181 2.44 2.80 -4.31
C GLN A 181 2.10 1.90 -5.49
N VAL A 182 2.34 0.62 -5.33
CA VAL A 182 2.18 -0.39 -6.39
C VAL A 182 0.75 -0.98 -6.35
N ALA A 183 0.25 -1.29 -5.15
CA ALA A 183 -1.07 -1.85 -4.93
C ALA A 183 -1.53 -1.68 -3.48
N ARG A 184 -2.84 -1.86 -3.26
CA ARG A 184 -3.49 -1.99 -1.95
C ARG A 184 -4.40 -3.21 -1.96
N ALA A 185 -4.18 -4.18 -1.10
CA ALA A 185 -4.99 -5.41 -1.02
C ALA A 185 -4.72 -6.15 0.30
N ASP A 186 -5.56 -7.13 0.63
CA ASP A 186 -5.36 -8.08 1.73
C ASP A 186 -4.42 -9.20 1.27
N PHE A 187 -3.11 -8.93 1.30
CA PHE A 187 -2.11 -9.82 0.69
C PHE A 187 -1.81 -11.03 1.59
N ASN A 188 -1.91 -10.88 2.91
CA ASN A 188 -1.69 -11.98 3.86
C ASN A 188 -2.97 -12.80 4.15
N ARG A 189 -4.17 -12.29 3.78
CA ARG A 189 -5.50 -12.88 4.01
C ARG A 189 -5.96 -12.88 5.46
N ASP A 190 -5.57 -11.87 6.24
CA ASP A 190 -6.09 -11.61 7.59
C ASP A 190 -7.36 -10.72 7.59
N GLY A 191 -7.72 -10.15 6.44
CA GLY A 191 -8.90 -9.30 6.24
C GLY A 191 -8.63 -7.80 6.39
N ILE A 192 -7.39 -7.40 6.66
CA ILE A 192 -6.90 -6.02 6.70
C ILE A 192 -6.26 -5.69 5.34
N GLN A 193 -6.40 -4.45 4.88
CA GLN A 193 -5.75 -3.98 3.68
C GLN A 193 -4.28 -3.63 3.98
N ASP A 194 -3.37 -4.23 3.23
CA ASP A 194 -1.94 -3.91 3.19
C ASP A 194 -1.64 -2.94 2.04
N ILE A 195 -0.45 -2.34 2.05
CA ILE A 195 0.08 -1.55 0.93
C ILE A 195 1.36 -2.18 0.39
N PHE A 196 1.44 -2.32 -0.94
CA PHE A 196 2.66 -2.68 -1.64
C PHE A 196 3.35 -1.38 -2.08
N VAL A 197 4.60 -1.18 -1.70
CA VAL A 197 5.42 -0.03 -2.08
C VAL A 197 6.72 -0.50 -2.74
N ARG A 198 7.07 0.12 -3.87
CA ARG A 198 8.37 0.01 -4.53
C ARG A 198 9.19 1.25 -4.23
N MET A 199 10.48 1.09 -3.97
CA MET A 199 11.45 2.15 -3.73
C MET A 199 12.49 2.13 -4.84
N ASP A 200 12.36 3.00 -5.82
CA ASP A 200 13.39 3.19 -6.85
C ASP A 200 14.39 4.24 -6.34
N TRP A 201 15.68 3.92 -6.27
CA TRP A 201 16.68 4.75 -5.59
C TRP A 201 17.95 4.98 -6.42
N TYR A 202 18.60 6.11 -6.18
CA TYR A 202 19.94 6.41 -6.69
C TYR A 202 20.75 7.25 -5.68
N VAL A 203 22.05 6.99 -5.60
CA VAL A 203 22.99 7.77 -4.77
C VAL A 203 23.40 9.03 -5.52
N LYS A 204 23.38 10.20 -4.88
CA LYS A 204 23.60 11.49 -5.57
C LYS A 204 25.01 11.64 -6.16
N ASP A 205 26.02 11.19 -5.42
CA ASP A 205 27.44 11.40 -5.75
C ASP A 205 28.22 10.08 -6.00
N ALA A 206 27.52 8.96 -6.26
CA ALA A 206 28.17 7.66 -6.47
C ALA A 206 27.48 6.79 -7.52
N PHE A 207 28.21 5.78 -8.01
CA PHE A 207 27.64 4.72 -8.85
C PHE A 207 26.83 3.74 -7.99
N GLY A 208 25.57 4.10 -7.69
CA GLY A 208 24.62 3.25 -7.00
C GLY A 208 23.21 3.59 -7.42
N LYS A 209 22.46 2.61 -7.92
CA LYS A 209 21.03 2.68 -8.13
C LYS A 209 20.42 1.29 -8.00
N GLY A 210 19.13 1.23 -7.71
CA GLY A 210 18.40 -0.02 -7.67
C GLY A 210 16.92 0.20 -7.40
N THR A 211 16.25 -0.92 -7.18
CA THR A 211 14.85 -0.98 -6.81
C THR A 211 14.72 -1.98 -5.67
N ASP A 212 13.79 -1.71 -4.76
CA ASP A 212 13.57 -2.45 -3.53
C ASP A 212 12.07 -2.46 -3.21
N TRP A 213 11.51 -3.60 -2.78
CA TRP A 213 10.06 -3.79 -2.68
C TRP A 213 9.66 -4.17 -1.26
N VAL A 214 8.68 -3.47 -0.70
CA VAL A 214 8.16 -3.75 0.65
C VAL A 214 6.63 -3.86 0.64
N VAL A 215 6.10 -4.79 1.42
CA VAL A 215 4.68 -4.83 1.76
C VAL A 215 4.55 -4.45 3.23
N LEU A 216 3.69 -3.46 3.49
CA LEU A 216 3.43 -2.92 4.81
C LEU A 216 1.98 -3.18 5.21
N THR A 217 1.76 -3.50 6.48
CA THR A 217 0.43 -3.61 7.11
C THR A 217 0.26 -2.56 8.21
N LYS A 218 -0.98 -2.29 8.60
CA LYS A 218 -1.33 -1.40 9.71
C LYS A 218 -2.59 -1.93 10.38
N LEU A 219 -2.47 -2.42 11.62
CA LEU A 219 -3.50 -3.28 12.24
C LEU A 219 -4.68 -2.53 12.89
N SER A 220 -4.58 -1.21 13.06
CA SER A 220 -5.64 -0.36 13.63
C SER A 220 -5.37 1.11 13.25
N PRO A 221 -6.30 2.07 13.47
CA PRO A 221 -6.10 3.47 13.09
C PRO A 221 -4.86 4.11 13.75
N ASP A 222 -4.58 3.73 15.00
CA ASP A 222 -3.50 4.28 15.83
C ASP A 222 -2.25 3.36 15.88
N ALA A 223 -2.30 2.19 15.25
CA ALA A 223 -1.14 1.30 15.14
C ALA A 223 -0.08 1.92 14.22
N ALA A 224 1.19 1.77 14.61
CA ALA A 224 2.30 2.04 13.71
C ALA A 224 2.26 1.06 12.51
N PRO A 225 2.56 1.51 11.28
CA PRO A 225 2.87 0.64 10.16
C PRO A 225 3.94 -0.40 10.50
N MET A 226 3.78 -1.61 9.96
CA MET A 226 4.70 -2.74 10.15
C MET A 226 5.05 -3.35 8.80
N MET A 227 6.27 -3.87 8.65
CA MET A 227 6.69 -4.60 7.45
C MET A 227 6.20 -6.05 7.52
N LEU A 228 5.45 -6.49 6.50
CA LEU A 228 5.06 -7.90 6.34
C LEU A 228 6.16 -8.71 5.66
N TRP A 229 6.67 -8.19 4.53
CA TRP A 229 7.81 -8.77 3.83
C TRP A 229 8.51 -7.74 2.95
N ARG A 230 9.66 -8.17 2.40
CA ARG A 230 10.53 -7.43 1.51
C ARG A 230 10.99 -8.34 0.36
N LYS A 231 11.25 -7.76 -0.81
CA LYS A 231 11.88 -8.41 -1.97
C LYS A 231 12.98 -7.51 -2.54
#